data_AF-A0A8T6DMK0-F1
#
_entry.id   AF-A0A8T6DMK0-F1
#
_cell.length_a   1.000
_cell.length_b   1.000
_cell.length_c   1.000
_cell.angle_alpha   90.00
_cell.angle_beta   90.00
_cell.angle_gamma   90.00
#
_symmetry.space_group_name_H-M   'P 1'
#
loop_
_entity.id
_entity.type
_entity.pdbx_description
1 polymer ?
#
loop_
_entity_poly.entity_id
_entity_poly.type
_entity_poly.pdbx_seq_one_letter_code
_entity_poly.pdbx_strand_id
1 'polypeptide(L)'
;MPPHVTLIPVDGLPEIAEGDDLGHLIADACSAQQTPLADGDVVVVTQKIVSKAEGRVADLRGIEPSARARDFALTWEKDARAVEVILREAVRVVRMESGVLITETHHGFVCANSGVDASNVGRGGDYVVLLPLDP
;
A
#
# COMPACT_ATOMS: atom_id res chain seq x y z
N MET A 1 25.79 17.24 25.53
CA MET A 1 25.70 17.25 24.05
C MET A 1 24.35 17.84 23.68
N PRO A 2 24.23 18.62 22.59
CA PRO A 2 22.93 19.02 22.10
C PRO A 2 22.12 17.78 21.69
N PRO A 3 20.78 17.84 21.74
CA PRO A 3 19.93 16.80 21.16
C PRO A 3 20.29 16.59 19.69
N HIS A 4 20.31 15.33 19.25
CA HIS A 4 20.53 14.96 17.86
C HIS A 4 19.56 13.83 17.48
N VAL A 5 19.32 13.70 16.17
CA VAL A 5 18.51 12.63 15.57
C VAL A 5 19.34 11.98 14.47
N THR A 6 19.25 10.66 14.36
CA THR A 6 19.89 9.86 13.32
C THR A 6 18.82 9.10 12.54
N LEU A 7 18.96 9.07 11.21
CA LEU A 7 18.08 8.35 10.30
C LEU A 7 18.91 7.26 9.61
N ILE A 8 18.52 6.00 9.78
CA ILE A 8 19.26 4.85 9.28
C ILE A 8 18.30 4.04 8.39
N PRO A 9 18.60 3.85 7.08
CA PRO A 9 17.81 2.95 6.25
C PRO A 9 18.01 1.50 6.68
N VAL A 10 17.00 0.66 6.46
CA VAL A 10 17.10 -0.79 6.68
C VAL A 10 17.36 -1.44 5.31
N ASP A 11 18.59 -1.88 5.08
CA ASP A 11 18.99 -2.58 3.87
C ASP A 11 18.90 -4.10 4.04
N GLY A 12 18.89 -4.86 2.94
CA GLY A 12 18.98 -6.33 2.95
C GLY A 12 17.68 -7.08 3.21
N LEU A 13 16.53 -6.39 3.28
CA LEU A 13 15.22 -7.04 3.32
C LEU A 13 14.93 -7.80 2.01
N PRO A 14 14.27 -8.97 2.07
CA PRO A 14 13.83 -9.69 0.90
C PRO A 14 12.60 -9.01 0.25
N GLU A 15 12.17 -9.53 -0.91
CA GLU A 15 10.84 -9.23 -1.42
C GLU A 15 9.79 -9.83 -0.48
N ILE A 16 8.97 -8.96 0.12
CA ILE A 16 7.96 -9.38 1.11
C ILE A 16 6.82 -10.13 0.44
N ALA A 17 6.46 -11.26 1.03
CA ALA A 17 5.34 -12.11 0.67
C ALA A 17 4.31 -12.21 1.80
N GLU A 18 3.13 -12.75 1.45
CA GLU A 18 2.08 -13.04 2.43
C GLU A 18 2.58 -14.01 3.50
N GLY A 19 2.32 -13.67 4.76
CA GLY A 19 2.71 -14.44 5.93
C GLY A 19 4.11 -14.15 6.47
N ASP A 20 4.89 -13.26 5.84
CA ASP A 20 6.20 -12.87 6.34
C ASP A 20 6.12 -12.13 7.69
N ASP A 21 7.00 -12.48 8.63
CA ASP A 21 7.13 -11.78 9.91
C ASP A 21 8.04 -10.56 9.73
N LEU A 22 7.41 -9.40 9.49
CA LEU A 22 8.14 -8.15 9.29
C LEU A 22 8.98 -7.73 10.49
N GLY A 23 8.53 -8.01 11.71
CA GLY A 23 9.25 -7.64 12.92
C GLY A 23 10.60 -8.35 13.01
N HIS A 24 10.58 -9.68 12.81
CA HIS A 24 11.81 -10.48 12.76
C HIS A 24 12.69 -10.10 11.58
N LEU A 25 12.12 -9.94 10.38
CA LEU A 25 12.91 -9.57 9.19
C LEU A 25 13.63 -8.23 9.35
N ILE A 26 12.96 -7.22 9.91
CA ILE A 26 13.57 -5.90 10.16
C ILE A 26 14.66 -6.01 11.23
N ALA A 27 14.41 -6.70 12.34
CA ALA A 27 15.39 -6.86 13.41
C ALA A 27 16.65 -7.60 12.95
N ASP A 28 16.49 -8.66 12.15
CA ASP A 28 17.59 -9.43 11.57
C ASP A 28 18.39 -8.58 10.57
N ALA A 29 17.72 -7.81 9.71
CA ALA A 29 18.36 -6.90 8.76
C ALA A 29 19.19 -5.82 9.47
N CYS A 30 18.62 -5.16 10.49
CA CYS A 30 19.33 -4.18 11.32
C CYS A 30 20.57 -4.79 12.00
N SER A 31 20.46 -6.02 12.50
CA SER A 31 21.55 -6.75 13.14
C SER A 31 22.68 -7.08 12.15
N ALA A 32 22.32 -7.59 10.96
CA ALA A 32 23.26 -7.89 9.89
C ALA A 32 23.97 -6.64 9.35
N GLN A 33 23.27 -5.50 9.31
CA GLN A 33 23.80 -4.19 8.93
C GLN A 33 24.72 -3.56 10.00
N GLN A 34 24.85 -4.18 11.17
CA GLN A 34 25.60 -3.66 12.32
C GLN A 34 25.02 -2.35 12.89
N THR A 35 23.71 -2.15 12.74
CA THR A 35 22.92 -1.06 13.35
C THR A 35 21.70 -1.66 14.07
N PRO A 36 21.90 -2.44 15.14
CA PRO A 36 20.80 -3.08 15.85
C PRO A 36 19.87 -2.04 16.49
N LEU A 37 18.58 -2.37 16.55
CA LEU A 37 17.58 -1.53 17.21
C LEU A 37 17.88 -1.40 18.71
N ALA A 38 17.68 -0.20 19.24
CA ALA A 38 17.85 0.12 20.64
C ALA A 38 16.55 0.64 21.27
N ASP A 39 16.49 0.61 22.60
CA ASP A 39 15.35 1.13 23.35
C ASP A 39 15.13 2.62 23.05
N GLY A 40 13.90 2.95 22.63
CA GLY A 40 13.51 4.31 22.25
C GLY A 40 13.65 4.62 20.76
N ASP A 41 14.17 3.69 19.95
CA ASP A 41 14.17 3.83 18.49
C ASP A 41 12.74 3.80 17.94
N VAL A 42 12.56 4.48 16.80
CA VAL A 42 11.31 4.48 16.05
C VAL A 42 11.54 3.81 14.71
N VAL A 43 10.82 2.72 14.47
CA VAL A 43 10.81 2.03 13.17
C VAL A 43 9.71 2.62 12.31
N VAL A 44 10.06 3.08 11.12
CA VAL A 44 9.10 3.60 10.13
C VAL A 44 9.06 2.65 8.96
N VAL A 45 7.88 2.05 8.72
CA VAL A 45 7.63 1.14 7.60
C VAL A 45 6.68 1.78 6.60
N THR A 46 6.86 1.46 5.32
CA THR A 46 5.87 1.82 4.31
C THR A 46 4.69 0.87 4.40
N GLN A 47 3.48 1.36 4.12
CA GLN A 47 2.28 0.53 4.18
C GLN A 47 2.34 -0.72 3.29
N LYS A 48 3.05 -0.64 2.16
CA LYS A 48 3.09 -1.70 1.15
C LYS A 48 3.65 -3.02 1.66
N ILE A 49 4.70 -2.97 2.49
CA ILE A 49 5.28 -4.21 3.03
C ILE A 49 4.34 -4.84 4.06
N VAL A 50 3.65 -4.03 4.85
CA VAL A 50 2.61 -4.48 5.79
C VAL A 50 1.47 -5.12 5.02
N SER A 51 0.95 -4.44 4.00
CA SER A 51 -0.11 -4.96 3.13
C SER A 51 0.27 -6.29 2.47
N LYS A 52 1.51 -6.45 1.98
CA LYS A 52 1.95 -7.70 1.37
C LYS A 52 2.01 -8.83 2.39
N ALA A 53 2.61 -8.58 3.56
CA ALA A 53 2.67 -9.56 4.65
C ALA A 53 1.26 -9.99 5.11
N GLU A 54 0.30 -9.08 5.11
CA GLU A 54 -1.11 -9.35 5.46
C GLU A 54 -1.95 -9.93 4.31
N GLY A 55 -1.37 -10.19 3.13
CA GLY A 55 -2.12 -10.73 1.99
C GLY A 55 -3.10 -9.72 1.36
N ARG A 56 -2.92 -8.42 1.60
CA ARG A 56 -3.72 -7.33 1.03
C ARG A 56 -3.31 -7.01 -0.41
N VAL A 57 -3.33 -8.04 -1.26
CA VAL A 57 -3.03 -7.96 -2.69
C VAL A 57 -4.23 -8.48 -3.48
N ALA A 58 -4.81 -7.65 -4.34
CA ALA A 58 -5.95 -8.03 -5.17
C ALA A 58 -5.52 -8.39 -6.59
N ASP A 59 -6.00 -9.52 -7.09
CA ASP A 59 -5.87 -9.94 -8.49
C ASP A 59 -6.98 -9.32 -9.34
N LEU A 60 -6.61 -8.37 -10.20
CA LEU A 60 -7.53 -7.64 -11.07
C LEU A 60 -8.24 -8.57 -12.07
N ARG A 61 -7.67 -9.72 -12.45
CA ARG A 61 -8.29 -10.63 -13.43
C ARG A 61 -9.62 -11.21 -12.95
N GLY A 62 -9.81 -11.30 -11.63
CA GLY A 62 -11.07 -11.74 -11.01
C GLY A 62 -12.04 -10.60 -10.69
N ILE A 63 -11.71 -9.34 -11.02
CA ILE A 63 -12.53 -8.18 -10.67
C ILE A 63 -13.46 -7.85 -11.83
N GLU A 64 -14.77 -7.99 -11.59
CA GLU A 64 -15.81 -7.44 -12.46
C GLU A 64 -16.10 -5.98 -12.12
N PRO A 65 -15.80 -5.01 -13.02
CA PRO A 65 -16.04 -3.60 -12.75
C PRO A 65 -17.53 -3.25 -12.75
N SER A 66 -17.95 -2.35 -11.87
CA SER A 66 -19.28 -1.74 -11.93
C SER A 66 -19.42 -0.79 -13.13
N ALA A 67 -20.65 -0.44 -13.51
CA ALA A 67 -20.90 0.56 -14.55
C ALA A 67 -20.19 1.89 -14.23
N ARG A 68 -20.27 2.33 -12.97
CA ARG A 68 -19.59 3.54 -12.49
C ARG A 68 -18.07 3.49 -12.69
N ALA A 69 -17.45 2.35 -12.42
CA ALA A 69 -16.01 2.17 -12.64
C ALA A 69 -15.65 2.20 -14.13
N ARG A 70 -16.44 1.52 -14.98
CA ARG A 70 -16.25 1.51 -16.44
C ARG A 70 -16.38 2.89 -17.06
N ASP A 71 -17.41 3.64 -16.69
CA ASP A 71 -17.65 4.99 -17.26
C ASP A 71 -16.48 5.94 -16.97
N PHE A 72 -15.98 5.91 -15.74
CA PHE A 72 -14.83 6.73 -15.36
C PHE A 72 -13.55 6.28 -16.03
N ALA A 73 -13.31 4.97 -16.07
CA ALA A 73 -12.14 4.39 -16.69
C ALA A 73 -12.08 4.67 -18.20
N LEU A 74 -13.23 4.62 -18.89
CA LEU A 74 -13.34 4.99 -20.30
C LEU A 74 -13.00 6.47 -20.53
N THR A 75 -13.52 7.35 -19.67
CA THR A 75 -13.31 8.80 -19.81
C THR A 75 -11.85 9.21 -19.60
N TRP A 76 -11.13 8.51 -18.71
CA TRP A 76 -9.79 8.90 -18.27
C TRP A 76 -8.70 7.86 -18.58
N GLU A 77 -8.98 6.95 -19.53
CA GLU A 77 -8.05 5.90 -19.99
C GLU A 77 -7.39 5.10 -18.86
N LYS A 78 -8.21 4.66 -17.89
CA LYS A 78 -7.76 3.83 -16.76
C LYS A 78 -8.21 2.38 -16.89
N ASP A 79 -7.63 1.51 -16.07
CA ASP A 79 -8.16 0.16 -15.86
C ASP A 79 -9.42 0.21 -14.97
N ALA A 80 -10.56 -0.16 -15.54
CA ALA A 80 -11.84 -0.22 -14.82
C ALA A 80 -11.80 -1.18 -13.62
N ARG A 81 -10.98 -2.23 -13.66
CA ARG A 81 -10.81 -3.21 -12.58
C ARG A 81 -10.13 -2.56 -11.38
N ALA A 82 -9.08 -1.78 -11.62
CA ALA A 82 -8.41 -1.03 -10.56
C ALA A 82 -9.31 0.08 -9.99
N VAL A 83 -10.06 0.79 -10.84
CA VAL A 83 -11.06 1.79 -10.38
C VAL A 83 -12.12 1.13 -9.51
N GLU A 84 -12.60 -0.05 -9.88
CA GLU A 84 -13.56 -0.81 -9.09
C GLU A 84 -13.00 -1.17 -7.70
N VAL A 85 -11.75 -1.64 -7.62
CA VAL A 85 -11.10 -1.94 -6.34
C VAL A 85 -10.99 -0.68 -5.46
N ILE A 86 -10.59 0.45 -6.04
CA ILE A 86 -10.56 1.74 -5.35
C ILE A 86 -11.94 2.08 -4.78
N LEU A 87 -13.00 1.93 -5.57
CA LEU A 87 -14.36 2.25 -5.13
C LEU A 87 -14.86 1.31 -4.02
N ARG A 88 -14.39 0.04 -3.99
CA ARG A 88 -14.73 -0.93 -2.94
C ARG A 88 -14.07 -0.61 -1.60
N GLU A 89 -12.86 -0.06 -1.61
CA GLU A 89 -12.11 0.34 -0.41
C GLU A 89 -12.54 1.73 0.12
N ALA A 90 -13.41 2.43 -0.61
CA ALA A 90 -13.93 3.74 -0.25
C ALA A 90 -15.27 3.65 0.48
N VAL A 91 -15.37 4.32 1.64
CA VAL A 91 -16.67 4.60 2.28
C VAL A 91 -17.42 5.67 1.49
N ARG A 92 -16.71 6.67 0.98
CA ARG A 92 -17.27 7.65 0.06
C ARG A 92 -16.23 8.23 -0.89
N VAL A 93 -16.72 8.71 -2.03
CA VAL A 93 -15.91 9.45 -3.00
C VAL A 93 -16.00 10.94 -2.68
N VAL A 94 -14.86 11.57 -2.39
CA VAL A 94 -14.74 13.01 -2.13
C VAL A 94 -14.64 13.79 -3.45
N ARG A 95 -13.86 13.29 -4.40
CA ARG A 95 -13.71 13.86 -5.74
C ARG A 95 -13.41 12.76 -6.75
N MET A 96 -13.98 12.89 -7.95
CA MET A 96 -13.81 11.94 -9.04
C MET A 96 -13.86 12.69 -10.37
N GLU A 97 -12.73 13.24 -10.77
CA GLU A 97 -12.62 14.17 -11.88
C GLU A 97 -11.17 14.23 -12.38
N SER A 98 -10.96 14.58 -13.65
CA SER A 98 -9.62 14.79 -14.23
C SER A 98 -8.67 13.61 -14.04
N GLY A 99 -9.21 12.38 -14.09
CA GLY A 99 -8.44 11.17 -13.86
C GLY A 99 -7.97 10.99 -12.42
N VAL A 100 -8.52 11.72 -11.44
CA VAL A 100 -8.17 11.59 -10.02
C VAL A 100 -9.38 11.12 -9.23
N LEU A 101 -9.18 10.10 -8.38
CA LEU A 101 -10.14 9.71 -7.35
C LEU A 101 -9.58 10.11 -5.99
N ILE A 102 -10.26 10.99 -5.29
CA ILE A 102 -10.04 11.25 -3.86
C ILE A 102 -11.19 10.61 -3.11
N THR A 103 -10.86 9.76 -2.15
CA THR A 103 -11.80 8.90 -1.43
C THR A 103 -11.53 8.95 0.06
N GLU A 104 -12.57 8.74 0.87
CA GLU A 104 -12.42 8.41 2.28
C GLU A 104 -12.45 6.89 2.45
N THR A 105 -11.40 6.34 3.06
CA THR A 105 -11.26 4.89 3.32
C THR A 105 -11.99 4.48 4.60
N HIS A 106 -12.13 3.17 4.85
CA HIS A 106 -12.70 2.65 6.09
C HIS A 106 -11.95 3.09 7.36
N HIS A 107 -10.67 3.42 7.24
CA HIS A 107 -9.83 3.97 8.31
C HIS A 107 -10.11 5.45 8.60
N GLY A 108 -10.86 6.14 7.73
CA GLY A 108 -11.07 7.59 7.80
C GLY A 108 -10.02 8.43 7.06
N PHE A 109 -9.06 7.80 6.37
CA PHE A 109 -8.11 8.56 5.54
C PHE A 109 -8.78 9.13 4.30
N VAL A 110 -8.61 10.43 4.07
CA VAL A 110 -8.96 11.08 2.81
C VAL A 110 -7.71 11.13 1.93
N CYS A 111 -7.63 10.24 0.95
CA CYS A 111 -6.45 10.07 0.11
C CYS A 111 -6.82 9.74 -1.34
N ALA A 112 -5.81 9.79 -2.20
CA ALA A 112 -5.98 9.37 -3.59
C ALA A 112 -6.16 7.85 -3.68
N ASN A 113 -7.07 7.41 -4.55
CA ASN A 113 -7.29 6.01 -4.91
C ASN A 113 -7.47 5.06 -3.71
N SER A 114 -8.02 5.54 -2.59
CA SER A 114 -8.18 4.75 -1.37
C SER A 114 -6.88 4.12 -0.84
N GLY A 115 -5.73 4.69 -1.18
CA GLY A 115 -4.42 4.12 -0.85
C GLY A 115 -4.05 2.85 -1.64
N VAL A 116 -4.86 2.48 -2.63
CA VAL A 116 -4.58 1.36 -3.54
C VAL A 116 -3.38 1.72 -4.41
N ASP A 117 -2.35 0.89 -4.33
CA ASP A 117 -1.10 1.04 -5.08
C ASP A 117 -1.02 0.01 -6.21
N ALA A 118 -1.00 0.51 -7.44
CA ALA A 118 -0.82 -0.29 -8.65
C ALA A 118 0.63 -0.26 -9.18
N SER A 119 1.52 0.52 -8.55
CA SER A 119 2.93 0.59 -8.94
C SER A 119 3.69 -0.62 -8.38
N ASN A 120 4.69 -1.13 -9.09
CA ASN A 120 5.63 -2.15 -8.58
C ASN A 120 4.99 -3.42 -7.98
N VAL A 121 3.82 -3.82 -8.46
CA VAL A 121 3.22 -5.13 -8.17
C VAL A 121 3.64 -6.05 -9.31
N GLY A 122 4.64 -6.89 -9.05
CA GLY A 122 5.22 -7.78 -10.05
C GLY A 122 4.17 -8.61 -10.79
N ARG A 123 4.44 -8.89 -12.08
CA ARG A 123 3.60 -9.62 -13.05
C ARG A 123 2.45 -8.80 -13.65
N GLY A 124 2.78 -8.02 -14.69
CA GLY A 124 1.84 -7.69 -15.77
C GLY A 124 0.78 -6.61 -15.49
N GLY A 125 0.83 -5.92 -14.36
CA GLY A 125 -0.16 -4.88 -14.04
C GLY A 125 -1.55 -5.44 -13.66
N ASP A 126 -1.64 -6.75 -13.41
CA ASP A 126 -2.87 -7.43 -13.02
C ASP A 126 -3.07 -7.52 -11.50
N TYR A 127 -2.18 -6.92 -10.70
CA TYR A 127 -2.31 -6.90 -9.25
C TYR A 127 -2.25 -5.48 -8.72
N VAL A 128 -2.95 -5.25 -7.61
CA VAL A 128 -2.87 -4.00 -6.82
C VAL A 128 -2.72 -4.33 -5.35
N VAL A 129 -2.03 -3.46 -4.62
CA VAL A 129 -1.86 -3.57 -3.17
C VAL A 129 -2.87 -2.64 -2.49
N LEU A 130 -3.61 -3.15 -1.53
CA LEU A 130 -4.60 -2.41 -0.74
C LEU A 130 -3.96 -1.91 0.55
N LEU A 131 -4.63 -1.01 1.28
CA LEU A 131 -4.20 -0.67 2.63
C LEU A 131 -4.28 -1.92 3.56
N PRO A 132 -3.44 -2.00 4.61
CA PRO A 132 -3.67 -2.88 5.75
C PRO A 132 -5.07 -2.67 6.31
N LEU A 133 -5.65 -3.69 6.95
CA LEU A 133 -7.00 -3.57 7.52
C LEU A 133 -7.04 -2.78 8.83
N ASP A 134 -5.94 -2.75 9.58
CA ASP A 134 -5.80 -2.07 10.87
C ASP A 134 -4.34 -1.55 11.04
N PRO A 135 -3.97 -0.46 10.34
CA PRO A 135 -2.61 0.09 10.31
C PRO A 135 -2.21 0.91 11.54
#